data_AF-A0A2S4LWB0-F1
#
_entry.id   AF-A0A2S4LWB0-F1
#
_cell.length_a   1.000
_cell.length_b   1.000
_cell.length_c   1.000
_cell.angle_alpha   90.00
_cell.angle_beta   90.00
_cell.angle_gamma   90.00
#
_symmetry.space_group_name_H-M   'P 1'
#
loop_
_entity.id
_entity.type
_entity.pdbx_description
1 polymer ?
#
loop_
_entity_poly.entity_id
_entity_poly.type
_entity_poly.pdbx_seq_one_letter_code
_entity_poly.pdbx_strand_id
1 'polypeptide(L)'
;MNANSIAAKLIAGALGLALLVGAVLYVRTLRAELADANHQLADANAAIASRDQTINGLRQNQKNKADQQKQLDTSTGTVATKLASARQEIRKVINENPIVRSWADTPLPDDVVRLSNTPAATGADAYRAGVSNDIALHAAGNGADD
;
A
#
# COMPACT_ATOMS: atom_id res chain seq x y z
N MET A 1 -65.65 -5.99 -63.16
CA MET A 1 -64.34 -5.86 -62.47
C MET A 1 -63.58 -7.16 -62.66
N ASN A 2 -62.44 -7.12 -63.34
CA ASN A 2 -61.66 -8.31 -63.73
C ASN A 2 -60.76 -8.78 -62.58
N ALA A 3 -60.79 -10.07 -62.25
CA ALA A 3 -60.07 -10.69 -61.13
C ALA A 3 -58.57 -10.35 -61.09
N ASN A 4 -57.96 -10.12 -62.25
CA ASN A 4 -56.54 -9.78 -62.38
C ASN A 4 -56.19 -8.41 -61.75
N SER A 5 -57.10 -7.43 -61.77
CA SER A 5 -56.86 -6.10 -61.18
C SER A 5 -56.90 -6.12 -59.64
N ILE A 6 -57.69 -7.03 -59.07
CA ILE A 6 -57.76 -7.24 -57.62
C ILE A 6 -56.48 -7.92 -57.15
N ALA A 7 -56.03 -8.96 -57.85
CA ALA A 7 -54.77 -9.64 -57.56
C ALA A 7 -53.57 -8.68 -57.60
N ALA A 8 -53.47 -7.80 -58.61
CA ALA A 8 -52.40 -6.82 -58.71
C ALA A 8 -52.35 -5.83 -57.53
N LYS A 9 -53.52 -5.35 -57.06
CA LYS A 9 -53.60 -4.44 -55.90
C LYS A 9 -53.20 -5.13 -54.59
N LEU A 10 -53.58 -6.40 -54.42
CA LEU A 10 -53.19 -7.19 -53.25
C LEU A 10 -51.68 -7.42 -53.21
N ILE A 11 -51.07 -7.73 -54.36
CA ILE A 11 -49.60 -7.90 -54.46
C ILE A 11 -48.89 -6.58 -54.14
N ALA A 12 -49.35 -5.46 -54.71
CA ALA A 12 -48.76 -4.14 -54.43
C ALA A 12 -48.87 -3.77 -52.93
N GLY A 13 -50.01 -4.05 -52.29
CA GLY A 13 -50.20 -3.85 -50.86
C GLY A 13 -49.29 -4.72 -50.00
N ALA A 14 -49.14 -6.01 -50.37
CA ALA A 14 -48.25 -6.93 -49.67
C ALA A 14 -46.77 -6.50 -49.77
N LEU A 15 -46.33 -6.02 -50.93
CA LEU A 15 -44.98 -5.47 -51.11
C LEU A 15 -44.75 -4.22 -50.27
N GLY A 16 -45.73 -3.31 -50.23
CA GLY A 16 -45.65 -2.12 -49.38
C GLY A 16 -45.54 -2.46 -47.89
N LEU A 17 -46.33 -3.43 -47.43
CA LEU A 17 -46.26 -3.92 -46.05
C LEU A 17 -44.91 -4.59 -45.75
N ALA A 18 -44.38 -5.40 -46.67
CA ALA A 18 -43.09 -6.05 -46.51
C ALA A 18 -41.95 -5.02 -46.36
N LEU A 19 -41.96 -3.95 -47.16
CA LEU A 19 -40.99 -2.86 -47.03
C LEU A 19 -41.10 -2.13 -45.70
N LEU A 20 -42.33 -1.86 -45.23
CA LEU A 20 -42.54 -1.23 -43.93
C LEU A 20 -42.06 -2.11 -42.77
N VAL A 21 -42.33 -3.42 -42.82
CA VAL A 21 -41.82 -4.36 -41.81
C VAL A 21 -40.29 -4.38 -41.83
N GLY A 22 -39.67 -4.45 -43.02
CA GLY A 22 -38.21 -4.38 -43.15
C GLY A 22 -37.63 -3.09 -42.55
N ALA A 23 -38.23 -1.94 -42.85
CA ALA A 23 -37.81 -0.65 -42.30
C ALA A 23 -37.95 -0.60 -40.76
N VAL A 24 -39.05 -1.12 -40.21
CA VAL A 24 -39.26 -1.18 -38.75
C VAL A 24 -38.22 -2.09 -38.09
N LEU A 25 -37.93 -3.25 -38.66
CA LEU A 25 -36.90 -4.15 -38.13
C LEU A 25 -35.52 -3.51 -38.18
N TYR A 26 -35.17 -2.84 -39.28
CA TYR A 26 -33.90 -2.12 -39.42
C TYR A 26 -33.73 -1.00 -38.40
N VAL A 27 -34.78 -0.19 -38.18
CA VAL A 27 -34.73 0.86 -37.14
C VAL A 27 -34.60 0.25 -35.75
N ARG A 28 -35.22 -0.91 -35.49
CA ARG A 28 -35.08 -1.60 -34.20
C ARG A 28 -33.66 -2.12 -33.97
N THR A 29 -33.03 -2.75 -34.97
CA THR A 29 -31.65 -3.23 -34.84
C THR A 29 -30.69 -2.07 -34.63
N LEU A 30 -30.85 -0.98 -35.39
CA LEU A 30 -30.01 0.20 -35.23
C LEU A 30 -30.14 0.85 -33.84
N ARG A 31 -31.36 0.90 -33.29
CA ARG A 31 -31.59 1.38 -31.91
C ARG A 31 -30.97 0.43 -30.88
N ALA A 32 -31.00 -0.87 -31.10
CA ALA A 32 -30.40 -1.85 -30.22
C ALA A 32 -28.86 -1.72 -30.21
N GLU A 33 -28.23 -1.57 -31.38
CA GLU A 33 -26.79 -1.33 -31.50
C GLU A 33 -26.36 -0.03 -30.81
N LEU A 34 -27.15 1.05 -30.96
CA LEU A 34 -26.87 2.32 -30.29
C LEU A 34 -27.02 2.20 -28.77
N ALA A 35 -28.05 1.49 -28.30
CA ALA A 35 -28.21 1.21 -26.88
C ALA A 35 -27.02 0.42 -26.32
N ASP A 36 -26.58 -0.61 -27.02
CA ASP A 36 -25.43 -1.43 -26.61
C ASP A 36 -24.13 -0.62 -26.58
N ALA A 37 -23.88 0.20 -27.62
CA ALA A 37 -22.74 1.11 -27.64
C ALA A 37 -22.77 2.13 -26.48
N ASN A 38 -23.94 2.67 -26.15
CA ASN A 38 -24.10 3.57 -25.00
C ASN A 38 -23.84 2.85 -23.67
N HIS A 39 -24.30 1.60 -23.53
CA HIS A 39 -24.01 0.78 -22.35
C HIS A 39 -22.51 0.52 -22.21
N GLN A 40 -21.84 0.12 -23.30
CA GLN A 40 -20.39 -0.08 -23.30
C GLN A 40 -19.62 1.20 -22.95
N LEU A 41 -20.07 2.37 -23.45
CA LEU A 41 -19.49 3.66 -23.07
C LEU A 41 -19.70 3.98 -21.59
N ALA A 42 -20.89 3.71 -21.05
CA ALA A 42 -21.18 3.93 -19.64
C ALA A 42 -20.30 3.03 -18.75
N ASP A 43 -20.15 1.75 -19.10
CA ASP A 43 -19.32 0.80 -18.37
C ASP A 43 -17.83 1.17 -18.47
N ALA A 44 -17.36 1.57 -19.64
CA ALA A 44 -15.99 2.05 -19.83
C ALA A 44 -15.71 3.30 -18.98
N ASN A 45 -16.64 4.26 -18.96
CA ASN A 45 -16.52 5.46 -18.13
C ASN A 45 -16.51 5.13 -16.64
N ALA A 46 -17.37 4.21 -16.19
CA ALA A 46 -17.37 3.74 -14.81
C ALA A 46 -16.05 3.05 -14.43
N ALA A 47 -15.51 2.23 -15.33
CA ALA A 47 -14.21 1.56 -15.14
C ALA A 47 -13.05 2.57 -15.08
N ILE A 48 -13.06 3.61 -15.93
CA ILE A 48 -12.08 4.70 -15.89
C ILE A 48 -12.18 5.46 -14.56
N ALA A 49 -13.38 5.83 -14.13
CA ALA A 49 -13.58 6.53 -12.86
C ALA A 49 -13.08 5.70 -11.65
N SER A 50 -13.33 4.40 -11.64
CA SER A 50 -12.82 3.49 -10.61
C SER A 50 -11.29 3.39 -10.60
N ARG A 51 -10.67 3.33 -11.80
CA ARG A 51 -9.22 3.36 -11.94
C ARG A 51 -8.63 4.67 -11.45
N ASP A 52 -9.25 5.81 -11.77
CA ASP A 52 -8.80 7.12 -11.31
C ASP A 52 -8.86 7.25 -9.79
N GLN A 53 -9.93 6.76 -9.16
CA GLN A 53 -10.02 6.68 -7.70
C GLN A 53 -8.88 5.84 -7.10
N THR A 54 -8.59 4.69 -7.69
CA THR A 54 -7.50 3.81 -7.25
C THR A 54 -6.14 4.50 -7.40
N ILE A 55 -5.88 5.12 -8.55
CA ILE A 55 -4.63 5.85 -8.81
C ILE A 55 -4.46 7.00 -7.82
N ASN A 56 -5.52 7.76 -7.54
CA ASN A 56 -5.49 8.84 -6.56
C ASN A 56 -5.22 8.32 -5.14
N GLY A 57 -5.84 7.19 -4.76
CA GLY A 57 -5.55 6.51 -3.50
C GLY A 57 -4.09 6.06 -3.40
N LEU A 58 -3.53 5.47 -4.46
CA LEU A 58 -2.12 5.06 -4.51
C LEU A 58 -1.17 6.25 -4.40
N ARG A 59 -1.45 7.36 -5.10
CA ARG A 59 -0.66 8.60 -5.01
C ARG A 59 -0.69 9.18 -3.59
N GLN A 60 -1.86 9.21 -2.96
CA GLN A 60 -1.98 9.69 -1.58
C GLN A 60 -1.19 8.81 -0.62
N ASN A 61 -1.29 7.49 -0.76
CA ASN A 61 -0.50 6.54 0.04
C ASN A 61 1.00 6.73 -0.16
N GLN A 62 1.47 6.94 -1.39
CA GLN A 62 2.88 7.22 -1.67
C GLN A 62 3.34 8.51 -0.98
N LYS A 63 2.53 9.57 -1.04
CA LYS A 63 2.82 10.84 -0.36
C LYS A 63 2.91 10.65 1.15
N ASN A 64 1.92 9.97 1.75
CA ASN A 64 1.90 9.69 3.18
C ASN A 64 3.14 8.89 3.62
N LYS A 65 3.54 7.87 2.84
CA LYS A 65 4.76 7.10 3.11
C LYS A 65 6.02 7.94 3.02
N ALA A 66 6.12 8.85 2.05
CA ALA A 66 7.25 9.76 1.94
C ALA A 66 7.34 10.71 3.14
N ASP A 67 6.20 11.23 3.61
CA ASP A 67 6.14 12.08 4.80
C ASP A 67 6.51 11.30 6.08
N GLN A 68 6.07 10.04 6.21
CA GLN A 68 6.47 9.14 7.30
C GLN A 68 7.98 8.84 7.26
N GLN A 69 8.55 8.56 6.09
CA GLN A 69 9.98 8.33 5.95
C GLN A 69 10.79 9.56 6.38
N LYS A 70 10.38 10.76 5.94
CA LYS A 70 11.03 12.01 6.35
C LYS A 70 10.99 12.23 7.86
N GLN A 71 9.89 11.85 8.52
CA GLN A 71 9.78 11.91 9.98
C GLN A 71 10.73 10.91 10.65
N LEU A 72 10.83 9.68 10.14
CA LEU A 72 11.76 8.67 10.63
C LEU A 72 13.22 9.12 10.48
N ASP A 73 13.58 9.70 9.34
CA ASP A 73 14.92 10.22 9.07
C ASP A 73 15.26 11.37 10.04
N THR A 74 14.30 12.27 10.27
CA THR A 74 14.46 13.39 11.22
C THR A 74 14.62 12.90 12.66
N SER A 75 13.81 11.92 13.08
CA SER A 75 13.92 11.29 14.39
C SER A 75 15.27 10.61 14.57
N THR A 76 15.70 9.83 13.57
CA THR A 76 17.00 9.15 13.57
C THR A 76 18.16 10.14 13.65
N GLY A 77 18.11 11.23 12.88
CA GLY A 77 19.12 12.29 12.93
C GLY A 77 19.17 12.97 14.30
N THR A 78 18.02 13.20 14.93
CA THR A 78 17.93 13.77 16.29
C THR A 78 18.53 12.83 17.33
N VAL A 79 18.21 11.53 17.27
CA VAL A 79 18.78 10.51 18.15
C VAL A 79 20.29 10.43 17.96
N ALA A 80 20.78 10.39 16.71
CA ALA A 80 22.21 10.37 16.41
C ALA A 80 22.94 11.60 16.97
N THR A 81 22.33 12.78 16.86
CA THR A 81 22.88 14.03 17.39
C THR A 81 22.96 14.00 18.91
N LYS A 82 21.87 13.63 19.60
CA LYS A 82 21.85 13.50 21.07
C LYS A 82 22.89 12.50 21.56
N LEU A 83 23.01 11.37 20.88
CA LEU A 83 23.99 10.34 21.20
C LEU A 83 25.43 10.83 21.02
N ALA A 84 25.70 11.58 19.95
CA ALA A 84 27.02 12.19 19.73
C ALA A 84 27.37 13.19 20.85
N SER A 85 26.42 14.05 21.23
CA SER A 85 26.59 15.01 22.34
C SER A 85 26.86 14.29 23.66
N ALA A 86 26.06 13.28 24.02
CA ALA A 86 26.25 12.50 25.23
C ALA A 86 27.63 11.82 25.27
N ARG A 87 28.10 11.26 24.15
CA ARG A 87 29.45 10.68 24.05
C ARG A 87 30.55 11.72 24.21
N GLN A 88 30.35 12.93 23.70
CA GLN A 88 31.31 14.02 23.86
C GLN A 88 31.37 14.48 25.32
N GLU A 89 30.22 14.61 25.98
CA GLU A 89 30.12 14.97 27.39
C GLU A 89 30.76 13.92 28.30
N ILE A 90 30.48 12.63 28.07
CA ILE A 90 31.14 11.53 28.80
C ILE A 90 32.66 11.60 28.64
N ARG A 91 33.16 11.78 27.40
CA ARG A 91 34.60 11.91 27.15
C ARG A 91 35.21 13.12 27.85
N LYS A 92 34.48 14.24 27.90
CA LYS A 92 34.91 15.44 28.62
C LYS A 92 35.03 15.14 30.11
N VAL A 93 34.02 14.54 30.73
CA VAL A 93 34.03 14.16 32.16
C VAL A 93 35.18 13.20 32.49
N ILE A 94 35.40 12.18 31.66
CA ILE A 94 36.54 11.25 31.82
C ILE A 94 37.88 12.00 31.75
N ASN A 95 38.01 12.96 30.83
CA ASN A 95 39.25 13.70 30.65
C ASN A 95 39.52 14.76 31.73
N GLU A 96 38.48 15.35 32.30
CA GLU A 96 38.63 16.41 33.30
C GLU A 96 38.83 15.84 34.73
N ASN A 97 38.42 14.60 34.99
CA ASN A 97 38.54 13.99 36.30
C ASN A 97 39.58 12.84 36.32
N PRO A 98 40.75 13.01 37.00
CA PRO A 98 41.81 12.01 37.01
C PRO A 98 41.42 10.68 37.68
N ILE A 99 40.46 10.69 38.62
CA ILE A 99 39.92 9.47 39.26
C ILE A 99 39.03 8.70 38.26
N VAL A 100 38.24 9.43 37.47
CA VAL A 100 37.39 8.82 36.44
C VAL A 100 38.23 8.28 35.29
N ARG A 101 39.34 8.95 34.95
CA ARG A 101 40.32 8.47 33.96
C ARG A 101 40.92 7.13 34.36
N SER A 102 41.43 7.00 35.59
CA SER A 102 42.05 5.73 36.02
C SER A 102 41.05 4.57 36.07
N TRP A 103 39.79 4.85 36.42
CA TRP A 103 38.73 3.85 36.36
C TRP A 103 38.36 3.47 34.92
N ALA A 104 38.29 4.44 34.00
CA ALA A 104 37.98 4.20 32.59
C ALA A 104 39.10 3.42 31.85
N ASP A 105 40.35 3.57 32.26
CA ASP A 105 41.51 2.84 31.71
C ASP A 105 41.62 1.39 32.24
N THR A 106 40.77 0.99 33.19
CA THR A 106 40.76 -0.38 33.71
C THR A 106 40.17 -1.34 32.66
N PRO A 107 40.86 -2.44 32.28
CA PRO A 107 40.38 -3.37 31.26
C PRO A 107 39.03 -3.99 31.67
N LEU A 108 38.10 -4.06 30.70
CA LEU A 108 36.81 -4.70 30.92
C LEU A 108 36.98 -6.22 31.09
N PRO A 109 36.17 -6.86 31.95
CA PRO A 109 36.11 -8.32 32.03
C PRO A 109 35.70 -8.95 30.70
N ASP A 110 36.28 -10.12 30.40
CA ASP A 110 36.05 -10.85 29.14
C ASP A 110 34.57 -11.10 28.83
N ASP A 111 33.74 -11.32 29.85
CA ASP A 111 32.31 -11.55 29.68
C ASP A 111 31.58 -10.33 29.11
N VAL A 112 31.97 -9.11 29.52
CA VAL A 112 31.38 -7.87 29.03
C VAL A 112 31.84 -7.60 27.59
N VAL A 113 33.09 -7.92 27.27
CA VAL A 113 33.63 -7.85 25.90
C VAL A 113 32.93 -8.85 24.98
N ARG A 114 32.65 -10.07 25.46
CA ARG A 114 31.90 -11.08 24.71
C ARG A 114 30.47 -10.61 24.43
N LEU A 115 29.82 -9.98 25.42
CA LEU A 115 28.48 -9.45 25.26
C LEU A 115 28.42 -8.27 24.27
N SER A 116 29.37 -7.33 24.33
CA SER A 116 29.38 -6.17 23.43
C SER A 116 29.68 -6.53 21.97
N ASN A 117 30.41 -7.61 21.73
CA ASN A 117 30.68 -8.15 20.41
C ASN A 117 29.53 -9.02 19.85
N THR A 118 28.45 -9.22 20.60
CA THR A 118 27.32 -10.03 20.13
C THR A 118 26.57 -9.28 19.02
N PRO A 119 26.29 -9.92 17.87
CA PRO A 119 25.55 -9.31 16.77
C PRO A 119 24.21 -8.73 17.22
N ALA A 120 23.83 -7.57 16.67
CA ALA A 120 22.54 -6.96 16.98
C ALA A 120 21.40 -7.91 16.61
N ALA A 121 20.66 -8.36 17.63
CA ALA A 121 19.49 -9.19 17.44
C ALA A 121 18.40 -8.40 16.69
N THR A 122 18.10 -8.81 15.45
CA THR A 122 17.03 -8.22 14.63
C THR A 122 15.77 -9.06 14.81
N GLY A 123 14.82 -8.55 15.58
CA GLY A 123 13.56 -9.23 15.91
C GLY A 123 13.63 -10.08 17.19
N ALA A 124 12.46 -10.42 17.74
CA ALA A 124 12.33 -11.12 19.01
C ALA A 124 12.96 -12.53 19.00
N ASP A 125 12.88 -13.22 17.86
CA ASP A 125 13.43 -14.58 17.70
C ASP A 125 14.97 -14.58 17.71
N ALA A 126 15.58 -13.56 17.10
CA ALA A 126 17.04 -13.39 17.12
C ALA A 126 17.58 -13.09 18.53
N TYR A 127 16.75 -12.49 19.39
CA TYR A 127 17.11 -12.20 20.77
C TYR A 127 17.20 -13.49 21.61
N ARG A 128 16.28 -14.45 21.39
CA ARG A 128 16.30 -15.74 22.07
C ARG A 128 17.52 -16.59 21.71
N ALA A 129 18.00 -16.53 20.47
CA ALA A 129 19.13 -17.33 20.02
C ALA A 129 20.47 -16.91 20.67
N GLY A 130 20.58 -15.67 21.14
CA GLY A 130 21.78 -15.13 21.79
C GLY A 130 21.83 -15.32 23.31
N VAL A 131 20.73 -15.76 23.95
CA VAL A 131 20.69 -16.01 25.39
C VAL A 131 21.07 -17.47 25.65
N SER A 132 22.12 -17.69 26.46
CA SER A 132 22.53 -19.04 26.85
C SER A 132 21.40 -19.76 27.56
N ASN A 133 21.14 -21.03 27.21
CA ASN A 133 20.08 -21.84 27.80
C ASN A 133 20.22 -22.03 29.33
N ASP A 134 21.41 -21.77 29.88
CA ASP A 134 21.69 -21.87 31.32
C ASP A 134 21.21 -20.66 32.13
N ILE A 135 20.77 -19.58 31.46
CA ILE A 135 20.24 -18.37 32.11
C ILE A 135 18.72 -18.36 31.95
N ALA A 136 18.00 -18.74 33.02
CA ALA A 136 16.55 -18.62 33.06
C ALA A 136 16.14 -17.15 32.98
N LEU A 137 15.55 -16.73 31.86
CA LEU A 137 14.96 -15.41 31.71
C LEU A 137 13.71 -15.31 32.61
N HIS A 138 13.57 -14.20 33.32
CA HIS A 138 12.34 -13.91 34.07
C HIS A 138 11.15 -13.83 33.10
N ALA A 139 10.03 -14.46 33.48
CA ALA A 139 8.78 -14.33 32.76
C ALA A 139 8.41 -12.84 32.65
N ALA A 140 7.99 -12.40 31.46
CA ALA A 140 7.55 -11.03 31.26
C ALA A 140 6.43 -10.71 32.25
N GLY A 141 6.67 -9.77 33.15
CA GLY A 141 5.71 -9.35 34.16
C GLY A 141 4.44 -8.86 33.48
N ASN A 142 3.35 -9.57 33.74
CA ASN A 142 1.99 -9.28 33.30
C ASN A 142 1.50 -8.02 34.02
N GLY A 143 1.90 -6.85 33.51
CA GLY A 143 1.34 -5.55 33.87
C GLY A 143 0.13 -5.22 33.00
N ALA A 144 -0.98 -5.88 33.27
CA ALA A 144 -2.31 -5.47 32.84
C ALA A 144 -3.28 -5.97 33.91
N ASP A 145 -3.27 -5.29 35.05
CA ASP A 145 -4.41 -5.28 35.95
C ASP A 145 -5.35 -4.17 35.44
N ASP A 146 -6.59 -4.55 35.21
CA ASP A 146 -7.68 -3.75 34.63
C ASP A 146 -8.18 -2.60 35.53
#